data_AF-A0A6J6R856-F1
#
_entry.id   AF-A0A6J6R856-F1
#
_cell.length_a   1.000
_cell.length_b   1.000
_cell.length_c   1.000
_cell.angle_alpha   90.00
_cell.angle_beta   90.00
_cell.angle_gamma   90.00
#
_symmetry.space_group_name_H-M   'P 1'
#
loop_
_entity.id
_entity.type
_entity.pdbx_description
1 polymer ?
#
loop_
_entity_poly.entity_id
_entity_poly.type
_entity_poly.pdbx_seq_one_letter_code
_entity_poly.pdbx_strand_id
1 'polypeptide(L)'
;MATATKTTRTRKAKTAEDLKADLAKARAALAALEQRAYAGELDEHVSKSAIVKEFTAVREKVKGASDIAILASIGKAVGIKRLEVTIKPAATRKPKTKK
;
A
#
# COMPACT_ATOMS: atom_id res chain seq x y z
N MET A 1 5.24 49.30 29.45
CA MET A 1 4.11 48.41 29.17
C MET A 1 4.16 48.04 27.69
N ALA A 2 4.44 46.78 27.35
CA ALA A 2 4.56 46.34 25.95
C ALA A 2 3.29 45.56 25.57
N THR A 3 2.49 46.09 24.66
CA THR A 3 1.30 45.44 24.12
C THR A 3 1.69 44.55 22.95
N ALA A 4 1.62 43.23 23.12
CA ALA A 4 1.82 42.26 22.05
C ALA A 4 0.59 42.22 21.13
N THR A 5 0.77 42.62 19.87
CA THR A 5 -0.25 42.57 18.83
C THR A 5 -0.46 41.11 18.39
N LYS A 6 -1.65 40.56 18.67
CA LYS A 6 -2.04 39.20 18.27
C LYS A 6 -2.36 39.18 16.78
N THR A 7 -1.45 38.66 15.96
CA THR A 7 -1.69 38.49 14.51
C THR A 7 -2.72 37.38 14.28
N THR A 8 -3.96 37.77 14.02
CA THR A 8 -5.06 36.86 13.69
C THR A 8 -4.84 36.30 12.28
N ARG A 9 -4.43 35.04 12.17
CA ARG A 9 -4.27 34.33 10.90
C ARG A 9 -5.64 34.11 10.25
N THR A 10 -6.02 34.96 9.29
CA THR A 10 -7.23 34.79 8.49
C THR A 10 -7.13 33.50 7.68
N ARG A 11 -7.95 32.50 8.02
CA ARG A 11 -8.07 31.29 7.21
C ARG A 11 -8.86 31.67 5.96
N LYS A 12 -8.20 31.65 4.79
CA LYS A 12 -8.87 31.79 3.50
C LYS A 12 -9.91 30.66 3.37
N ALA A 13 -11.16 31.00 3.06
CA ALA A 13 -12.19 30.00 2.81
C ALA A 13 -11.75 29.14 1.62
N LYS A 14 -11.87 27.82 1.77
CA LYS A 14 -11.51 26.88 0.70
C LYS A 14 -12.48 27.06 -0.46
N THR A 15 -11.94 27.08 -1.67
CA THR A 15 -12.74 27.08 -2.89
C THR A 15 -13.32 25.68 -3.15
N ALA A 16 -14.28 25.57 -4.06
CA ALA A 16 -14.83 24.27 -4.44
C ALA A 16 -13.76 23.32 -5.03
N GLU A 17 -12.73 23.87 -5.68
CA GLU A 17 -11.60 23.10 -6.21
C GLU A 17 -10.71 22.56 -5.08
N ASP A 18 -10.43 23.38 -4.07
CA ASP A 18 -9.69 22.95 -2.87
C ASP A 18 -10.42 21.80 -2.15
N LEU A 19 -11.75 21.90 -2.03
CA LEU A 19 -12.57 20.85 -1.41
C LEU A 19 -12.56 19.56 -2.23
N LYS A 20 -12.60 19.63 -3.57
CA LYS A 20 -12.47 18.44 -4.43
C LYS A 20 -11.09 17.80 -4.30
N ALA A 21 -10.02 18.59 -4.24
CA ALA A 21 -8.67 18.09 -4.03
C ALA A 21 -8.51 17.41 -2.65
N ASP A 22 -9.11 17.98 -1.61
CA ASP A 22 -9.11 17.39 -0.27
C ASP A 22 -9.93 16.10 -0.21
N LEU A 23 -11.05 16.01 -0.93
CA LEU A 23 -11.81 14.75 -1.06
C LEU A 23 -10.98 13.64 -1.73
N ALA A 24 -10.23 13.97 -2.79
CA ALA A 24 -9.35 13.00 -3.43
C ALA A 24 -8.26 12.50 -2.47
N LYS A 25 -7.64 13.42 -1.71
CA LYS A 25 -6.65 13.07 -0.68
C LYS A 25 -7.26 12.22 0.44
N ALA A 26 -8.45 12.56 0.90
CA ALA A 26 -9.15 11.80 1.94
C ALA A 26 -9.50 10.38 1.48
N ARG A 27 -9.94 10.21 0.22
CA ARG A 27 -10.18 8.88 -0.37
C ARG A 27 -8.91 8.05 -0.47
N ALA A 28 -7.80 8.66 -0.90
CA ALA A 28 -6.51 7.98 -0.93
C ALA A 28 -6.03 7.59 0.48
N ALA A 29 -6.24 8.47 1.47
CA ALA A 29 -5.93 8.19 2.87
C ALA A 29 -6.81 7.08 3.45
N LEU A 30 -8.11 7.05 3.11
CA LEU A 30 -9.02 5.97 3.50
C LEU A 30 -8.59 4.63 2.90
N ALA A 31 -8.30 4.57 1.60
CA ALA A 31 -7.84 3.33 0.96
C ALA A 31 -6.54 2.82 1.60
N ALA A 32 -5.60 3.72 1.94
CA ALA A 32 -4.37 3.36 2.65
C ALA A 32 -4.64 2.87 4.08
N LEU A 33 -5.64 3.44 4.76
CA LEU A 33 -6.04 3.04 6.10
C LEU A 33 -6.72 1.67 6.09
N GLU A 34 -7.64 1.44 5.16
CA GLU A 34 -8.28 0.14 4.92
C GLU A 34 -7.23 -0.95 4.66
N GLN A 35 -6.28 -0.69 3.75
CA GLN A 35 -5.17 -1.62 3.50
C GLN A 35 -4.40 -1.95 4.77
N ARG A 36 -4.09 -0.96 5.62
CA ARG A 36 -3.36 -1.18 6.88
C ARG A 36 -4.19 -1.88 7.94
N ALA A 37 -5.47 -1.57 8.02
CA ALA A 37 -6.38 -2.15 8.99
C ALA A 37 -6.52 -3.67 8.76
N TYR A 38 -6.65 -4.08 7.49
CA TYR A 38 -6.81 -5.48 7.14
C TYR A 38 -5.48 -6.20 6.85
N ALA A 39 -4.36 -5.50 6.66
CA ALA A 39 -3.08 -6.15 6.32
C ALA A 39 -2.68 -7.23 7.32
N GLY A 40 -2.77 -6.97 8.63
CA GLY A 40 -2.40 -7.96 9.65
C GLY A 40 -3.27 -9.22 9.62
N GLU A 41 -4.59 -9.06 9.52
CA GLU A 41 -5.52 -10.17 9.42
C GLU A 41 -5.35 -10.96 8.11
N LEU A 42 -5.16 -10.25 7.00
CA LEU A 42 -4.92 -10.86 5.69
C LEU A 42 -3.62 -11.67 5.69
N ASP A 43 -2.52 -11.12 6.22
CA ASP A 43 -1.22 -11.81 6.29
C ASP A 43 -1.30 -13.06 7.18
N GLU A 44 -2.02 -12.99 8.31
CA GLU A 44 -2.26 -14.15 9.17
C GLU A 44 -3.08 -15.24 8.48
N HIS A 45 -4.17 -14.87 7.81
CA HIS A 45 -5.01 -15.85 7.11
C HIS A 45 -4.28 -16.45 5.91
N VAL A 46 -3.55 -15.66 5.13
CA VAL A 46 -2.78 -16.13 3.98
C VAL A 46 -1.66 -17.07 4.43
N SER A 47 -0.91 -16.73 5.48
CA SER A 47 0.17 -17.59 5.99
C SER A 47 -0.32 -18.92 6.55
N LYS A 48 -1.51 -18.96 7.16
CA LYS A 48 -2.16 -20.19 7.64
C LYS A 48 -2.87 -20.98 6.54
N SER A 49 -3.13 -20.37 5.39
CA SER A 49 -3.88 -20.99 4.28
C SER A 49 -3.04 -22.01 3.48
N ALA A 50 -3.73 -22.86 2.73
CA ALA A 50 -3.11 -23.82 1.82
C ALA A 50 -2.38 -23.14 0.63
N ILE A 51 -2.64 -21.86 0.35
CA ILE A 51 -2.11 -21.11 -0.79
C ILE A 51 -0.58 -21.13 -0.80
N VAL A 52 0.07 -21.02 0.36
CA VAL A 52 1.54 -21.04 0.47
C VAL A 52 2.12 -22.39 0.04
N LYS A 53 1.47 -23.48 0.44
CA LYS A 53 1.87 -24.85 0.07
C LYS A 53 1.67 -25.06 -1.43
N GLU A 54 0.54 -24.65 -1.97
CA GLU A 54 0.22 -24.76 -3.40
C GLU A 54 1.17 -23.92 -4.26
N PHE A 55 1.47 -22.69 -3.85
CA PHE A 55 2.43 -21.84 -4.54
C PHE A 55 3.81 -22.51 -4.65
N THR A 56 4.28 -23.09 -3.55
CA THR A 56 5.57 -23.79 -3.52
C THR A 56 5.54 -25.02 -4.43
N ALA A 57 4.46 -25.80 -4.41
CA ALA A 57 4.28 -26.95 -5.29
C ALA A 57 4.25 -26.56 -6.78
N VAL A 58 3.61 -25.44 -7.14
CA VAL A 58 3.61 -24.92 -8.52
C VAL A 58 5.02 -24.50 -8.93
N ARG A 59 5.75 -23.83 -8.04
CA ARG A 59 7.14 -23.41 -8.28
C ARG A 59 8.08 -24.61 -8.52
N GLU A 60 7.88 -25.71 -7.80
CA GLU A 60 8.68 -26.93 -7.98
C GLU A 60 8.30 -27.71 -9.26
N LYS A 61 7.00 -27.76 -9.60
CA LYS A 61 6.52 -28.43 -10.81
C LYS A 61 6.90 -27.65 -12.07
N VAL A 62 6.80 -26.33 -12.05
CA VAL A 62 7.10 -25.44 -13.18
C VAL A 62 8.46 -24.79 -12.94
N LYS A 63 9.51 -25.60 -13.05
CA LYS A 63 10.90 -25.14 -12.88
C LYS A 63 11.18 -24.02 -13.88
N GLY A 64 11.68 -22.89 -13.38
CA GLY A 64 12.02 -21.71 -14.19
C GLY A 64 10.90 -20.68 -14.35
N ALA A 65 9.69 -20.93 -13.83
CA ALA A 65 8.68 -19.87 -13.72
C ALA A 65 9.12 -18.82 -12.70
N SER A 66 8.90 -17.54 -13.03
CA SER A 66 9.11 -16.45 -12.07
C SER A 66 7.98 -16.42 -11.04
N ASP A 67 8.29 -16.04 -9.80
CA ASP A 67 7.30 -15.94 -8.72
C ASP A 67 6.13 -15.00 -9.12
N ILE A 68 6.44 -13.94 -9.86
CA ILE A 68 5.47 -13.00 -10.43
C ILE A 68 4.50 -13.72 -11.38
N ALA A 69 5.00 -14.58 -12.27
CA ALA A 69 4.15 -15.31 -13.22
C ALA A 69 3.21 -16.30 -12.53
N ILE A 70 3.66 -16.94 -11.45
CA ILE A 70 2.84 -17.84 -10.63
C ILE A 70 1.73 -17.04 -9.95
N LEU A 71 2.06 -15.94 -9.26
CA LEU A 71 1.07 -15.08 -8.59
C LEU A 71 0.07 -14.46 -9.58
N ALA A 72 0.53 -14.02 -10.75
CA ALA A 72 -0.33 -13.52 -11.81
C ALA A 72 -1.30 -14.60 -12.33
N SER A 73 -0.84 -15.85 -12.42
CA SER A 73 -1.67 -16.98 -12.84
C SER A 73 -2.73 -17.35 -11.79
N ILE A 74 -2.36 -17.31 -10.50
CA ILE A 74 -3.33 -17.47 -9.40
C ILE A 74 -4.40 -16.37 -9.46
N GLY A 75 -4.00 -15.10 -9.62
CA GLY A 75 -4.96 -13.99 -9.74
C GLY A 75 -5.91 -14.13 -10.95
N LYS A 76 -5.40 -14.63 -12.09
CA LYS A 76 -6.25 -14.97 -13.26
C LYS A 76 -7.22 -16.10 -12.95
N ALA A 77 -6.78 -17.15 -12.24
CA ALA A 77 -7.63 -18.29 -11.87
C ALA A 77 -8.78 -17.88 -10.93
N VAL A 78 -8.55 -16.91 -10.04
CA VAL A 78 -9.58 -16.34 -9.15
C VAL A 78 -10.50 -15.33 -9.87
N GLY A 79 -10.21 -14.99 -11.14
CA GLY A 79 -11.04 -14.10 -11.95
C GLY A 79 -10.69 -12.61 -11.86
N ILE A 80 -9.54 -12.27 -11.27
CA ILE A 80 -9.09 -10.88 -11.17
C ILE A 80 -8.58 -10.41 -12.55
N LYS A 81 -9.32 -9.48 -13.15
CA LYS A 81 -8.95 -8.88 -14.44
C LYS A 81 -7.89 -7.78 -14.23
N ARG A 82 -6.90 -7.71 -15.11
CA ARG A 82 -5.83 -6.68 -15.12
C ARG A 82 -5.02 -6.60 -13.81
N LEU A 83 -4.69 -7.76 -13.26
CA LEU A 83 -3.83 -7.87 -12.09
C LEU A 83 -2.38 -7.53 -12.47
N GLU A 84 -1.77 -6.61 -11.73
CA GLU A 84 -0.34 -6.28 -11.80
C GLU A 84 0.33 -6.71 -10.49
N VAL A 85 1.42 -7.47 -10.58
CA VAL A 85 2.20 -7.92 -9.43
C VAL A 85 3.61 -7.36 -9.54
N THR A 86 3.98 -6.53 -8.58
CA THR A 86 5.28 -5.85 -8.57
C THR A 86 6.02 -6.16 -7.28
N ILE A 87 7.21 -6.74 -7.41
CA ILE A 87 8.11 -6.95 -6.28
C ILE A 87 8.98 -5.70 -6.14
N LYS A 88 8.76 -4.93 -5.07
CA LYS A 88 9.63 -3.79 -4.78
C LYS A 88 10.95 -4.32 -4.19
N PRO A 89 12.12 -3.80 -4.62
CA PRO A 89 13.38 -4.17 -4.02
C PRO A 89 13.40 -3.77 -2.54
N ALA A 90 14.11 -4.56 -1.72
CA ALA A 90 14.21 -4.30 -0.28
C ALA A 90 14.78 -2.89 -0.02
N ALA A 91 14.12 -2.13 0.85
CA ALA A 91 14.60 -0.81 1.24
C ALA A 91 15.93 -0.95 1.99
N THR A 92 17.02 -0.54 1.36
CA THR A 92 18.32 -0.46 2.02
C THR A 92 18.27 0.61 3.10
N ARG A 93 18.63 0.26 4.34
CA ARG A 93 18.73 1.23 5.44
C ARG A 93 19.77 2.29 5.05
N LYS A 94 19.43 3.57 5.21
CA LYS A 94 20.42 4.65 5.07
C LYS A 94 21.59 4.37 6.03
N PRO A 95 22.85 4.39 5.57
CA PRO A 95 23.99 4.18 6.44
C PRO A 95 23.99 5.26 7.52
N LYS A 96 24.27 4.88 8.78
CA LYS A 96 24.46 5.84 9.87
C LYS A 96 25.64 6.72 9.50
N THR A 97 25.39 8.00 9.26
CA THR A 97 26.44 9.01 9.16
C THR A 97 27.15 9.04 10.52
N LYS A 98 28.40 8.60 10.57
CA LYS A 98 29.27 8.84 11.73
C LYS A 98 29.47 10.36 11.79
N LYS A 99 28.93 11.00 12.83
CA LYS A 99 29.42 12.31 13.28
C LYS A 99 30.70 12.09 14.07
#